data_AF-A0A1F2S0M8-F1
#
_entry.id   AF-A0A1F2S0M8-F1
#
_cell.length_a   1.000
_cell.length_b   1.000
_cell.length_c   1.000
_cell.angle_alpha   90.00
_cell.angle_beta   90.00
_cell.angle_gamma   90.00
#
_symmetry.space_group_name_H-M   'P 1'
#
loop_
_entity.id
_entity.type
_entity.pdbx_description
1 polymer ?
#
loop_
_entity_poly.entity_id
_entity_poly.type
_entity_poly.pdbx_seq_one_letter_code
_entity_poly.pdbx_strand_id
1 'polypeptide(L)'
;MAKLKTKTKKKKPARVSGKKVLPAKGKSKTSKQPKPKSKKPKAAAKTLIKKKKTSRQPKRSTSRPLKRVLSPKEVKHKNNLELFTTAIKLLGDGTTSKAKHLFEKLANTATPDLAERARVYLSICKKKTARPRVDLKTVEDFYNNGIRLANEGDAPGAMNYLLEALKLDPKCDYIYYAVATTHAVGENADGALEYLQKAIQINGKNRILAQKDPDFFFLEEDPRFTELLYPEPPTD
;
A
#
# COMPACT_ATOMS: atom_id res chain seq x y z
N MET A 1 67.65 21.95 -3.90
CA MET A 1 67.62 20.54 -4.39
C MET A 1 66.82 19.72 -3.38
N ALA A 2 65.87 18.85 -3.68
CA ALA A 2 65.29 18.35 -4.91
C ALA A 2 63.80 18.01 -4.65
N LYS A 3 62.98 18.19 -5.68
CA LYS A 3 61.56 17.84 -5.74
C LYS A 3 61.41 16.33 -5.93
N LEU A 4 60.44 15.69 -5.29
CA LEU A 4 59.88 14.43 -5.79
C LEU A 4 58.39 14.58 -6.05
N LYS A 5 58.07 14.73 -7.34
CA LYS A 5 56.74 14.61 -7.92
C LYS A 5 56.49 13.13 -8.21
N THR A 6 55.32 12.60 -7.87
CA THR A 6 54.79 11.41 -8.53
C THR A 6 53.39 11.69 -9.07
N LYS A 7 53.26 11.40 -10.36
CA LYS A 7 52.15 11.70 -11.27
C LYS A 7 51.19 10.50 -11.34
N THR A 8 49.89 10.82 -11.36
CA THR A 8 48.81 10.22 -12.17
C THR A 8 48.54 8.70 -12.18
N LYS A 9 47.28 8.34 -11.89
CA LYS A 9 46.44 7.58 -12.85
C LYS A 9 44.94 7.84 -12.64
N LYS A 10 44.35 8.57 -13.60
CA LYS A 10 42.91 8.71 -13.82
C LYS A 10 42.33 7.35 -14.25
N LYS A 11 41.27 6.88 -13.59
CA LYS A 11 40.34 5.88 -14.16
C LYS A 11 39.03 6.58 -14.53
N LYS A 12 38.66 6.47 -15.81
CA LYS A 12 37.39 6.93 -16.39
C LYS A 12 36.26 5.96 -15.96
N PRO A 13 35.02 6.42 -15.75
CA PRO A 13 33.87 5.54 -15.57
C PRO A 13 33.37 5.03 -16.93
N ALA A 14 32.96 3.76 -16.94
CA ALA A 14 32.36 3.09 -18.08
C ALA A 14 30.92 3.58 -18.30
N ARG A 15 30.64 4.00 -19.54
CA ARG A 15 29.34 4.37 -20.08
C ARG A 15 28.57 3.10 -20.40
N VAL A 16 27.42 2.86 -19.75
CA VAL A 16 26.44 1.87 -20.22
C VAL A 16 25.21 2.61 -20.72
N SER A 17 24.89 2.26 -21.96
CA SER A 17 23.86 2.73 -22.86
C SER A 17 22.45 2.70 -22.29
N GLY A 18 21.71 3.77 -22.55
CA GLY A 18 20.26 3.82 -22.37
C GLY A 18 19.50 2.88 -23.29
N LYS A 19 18.36 2.39 -22.80
CA LYS A 19 17.28 1.86 -23.63
C LYS A 19 16.06 2.76 -23.47
N LYS A 20 15.81 3.49 -24.55
CA LYS A 20 14.61 4.24 -24.87
C LYS A 20 13.49 3.23 -25.15
N VAL A 21 12.37 3.31 -24.45
CA VAL A 21 11.14 2.57 -24.78
C VAL A 21 10.07 3.60 -25.13
N LEU A 22 9.67 3.62 -26.40
CA LEU A 22 8.49 4.32 -26.90
C LEU A 22 7.38 3.29 -27.19
N PRO A 23 6.09 3.71 -27.17
CA PRO A 23 4.94 2.80 -27.09
C PRO A 23 4.43 2.40 -28.48
N ALA A 24 3.96 1.16 -28.63
CA ALA A 24 3.25 0.69 -29.83
C ALA A 24 1.76 0.47 -29.52
N LYS A 25 0.92 1.33 -30.11
CA LYS A 25 -0.52 1.12 -30.32
C LYS A 25 -0.72 0.05 -31.41
N GLY A 26 -1.60 -0.92 -31.16
CA GLY A 26 -2.08 -1.87 -32.16
C GLY A 26 -3.46 -2.39 -31.79
N LYS A 27 -4.49 -1.95 -32.53
CA LYS A 27 -5.90 -2.32 -32.37
C LYS A 27 -6.21 -3.70 -32.96
N SER A 28 -7.07 -4.43 -32.25
CA SER A 28 -8.16 -5.31 -32.71
C SER A 28 -7.92 -6.34 -33.83
N LYS A 29 -8.29 -7.61 -33.55
CA LYS A 29 -9.33 -8.32 -34.32
C LYS A 29 -9.79 -9.60 -33.60
N THR A 30 -11.08 -9.61 -33.31
CA THR A 30 -11.92 -10.74 -32.91
C THR A 30 -12.10 -11.75 -34.05
N SER A 31 -12.00 -13.05 -33.78
CA SER A 31 -12.51 -14.11 -34.66
C SER A 31 -13.34 -15.13 -33.88
N LYS A 32 -14.66 -14.96 -33.92
CA LYS A 32 -15.65 -16.01 -33.68
C LYS A 32 -15.75 -16.86 -34.95
N GLN A 33 -15.76 -18.19 -34.80
CA GLN A 33 -16.21 -19.11 -35.85
C GLN A 33 -17.50 -19.84 -35.42
N PRO A 34 -18.31 -20.33 -36.39
CA PRO A 34 -19.76 -20.42 -36.27
C PRO A 34 -20.31 -21.85 -36.13
N LYS A 35 -21.57 -21.92 -35.68
CA LYS A 35 -22.43 -23.12 -35.62
C LYS A 35 -22.95 -23.53 -37.01
N PRO A 36 -23.21 -24.81 -37.28
CA PRO A 36 -24.09 -25.23 -38.36
C PRO A 36 -25.51 -25.59 -37.87
N LYS A 37 -26.44 -25.49 -38.82
CA LYS A 37 -27.90 -25.48 -38.70
C LYS A 37 -28.54 -26.88 -38.66
N SER A 38 -29.67 -26.93 -37.95
CA SER A 38 -30.89 -27.75 -38.08
C SER A 38 -31.05 -28.73 -39.26
N LYS A 39 -31.47 -29.97 -38.94
CA LYS A 39 -32.49 -30.72 -39.68
C LYS A 39 -33.36 -31.55 -38.71
N LYS A 40 -34.69 -31.39 -38.79
CA LYS A 40 -35.72 -32.37 -38.37
C LYS A 40 -36.18 -33.11 -39.64
N PRO A 41 -36.74 -34.33 -39.52
CA PRO A 41 -38.18 -34.45 -39.73
C PRO A 41 -38.91 -35.36 -38.72
N LYS A 42 -40.23 -35.31 -38.82
CA LYS A 42 -41.29 -35.89 -37.97
C LYS A 42 -41.51 -37.40 -38.24
N ALA A 43 -42.01 -38.12 -37.24
CA ALA A 43 -43.02 -39.18 -37.42
C ALA A 43 -43.80 -39.40 -36.11
N ALA A 44 -45.08 -39.69 -36.22
CA ALA A 44 -46.08 -39.75 -35.16
C ALA A 44 -46.62 -41.16 -34.96
N ALA A 45 -46.98 -41.54 -33.73
CA ALA A 45 -48.08 -42.46 -33.35
C ALA A 45 -48.14 -42.52 -31.81
N LYS A 46 -49.15 -41.93 -31.15
CA LYS A 46 -50.48 -42.47 -30.81
C LYS A 46 -50.49 -43.63 -29.80
N THR A 47 -50.88 -43.25 -28.57
CA THR A 47 -51.91 -43.88 -27.71
C THR A 47 -51.54 -45.12 -26.88
N LEU A 48 -51.60 -45.00 -25.54
CA LEU A 48 -52.47 -45.85 -24.70
C LEU A 48 -52.61 -45.29 -23.28
N ILE A 49 -53.79 -44.71 -23.04
CA ILE A 49 -54.32 -44.35 -21.72
C ILE A 49 -54.81 -45.64 -21.06
N LYS A 50 -54.45 -45.87 -19.79
CA LYS A 50 -55.19 -46.77 -18.90
C LYS A 50 -55.52 -46.06 -17.59
N LYS A 51 -56.76 -45.54 -17.51
CA LYS A 51 -57.42 -45.10 -16.28
C LYS A 51 -57.61 -46.31 -15.36
N LYS A 52 -57.28 -46.18 -14.07
CA LYS A 52 -57.93 -46.97 -13.01
C LYS A 52 -58.33 -46.05 -11.85
N LYS A 53 -59.58 -46.24 -11.43
CA LYS A 53 -60.39 -45.41 -10.54
C LYS A 53 -59.92 -45.47 -9.08
N THR A 54 -60.01 -44.30 -8.43
CA THR A 54 -60.46 -44.03 -7.05
C THR A 54 -60.19 -45.08 -5.97
N SER A 55 -59.31 -44.74 -5.04
CA SER A 55 -59.51 -45.06 -3.61
C SER A 55 -58.99 -43.91 -2.75
N ARG A 56 -59.68 -43.71 -1.63
CA ARG A 56 -59.75 -42.52 -0.76
C ARG A 56 -58.39 -41.98 -0.33
N GLN A 57 -58.22 -40.66 -0.42
CA GLN A 57 -57.15 -39.93 0.27
C GLN A 57 -57.34 -40.06 1.79
N PRO A 58 -56.31 -40.44 2.58
CA PRO A 58 -56.36 -40.24 4.01
C PRO A 58 -56.24 -38.73 4.28
N LYS A 59 -57.11 -38.25 5.18
CA LYS A 59 -57.23 -36.85 5.57
C LYS A 59 -55.86 -36.31 5.99
N ARG A 60 -55.45 -35.23 5.34
CA ARG A 60 -54.28 -34.41 5.65
C ARG A 60 -54.47 -33.85 7.06
N SER A 61 -53.89 -34.53 8.06
CA SER A 61 -53.75 -33.96 9.39
C SER A 61 -52.88 -32.72 9.27
N THR A 62 -53.45 -31.56 9.56
CA THR A 62 -52.74 -30.29 9.66
C THR A 62 -51.85 -30.33 10.90
N SER A 63 -50.70 -31.01 10.79
CA SER A 63 -49.63 -30.86 11.78
C SER A 63 -49.11 -29.43 11.69
N ARG A 64 -49.48 -28.63 12.70
CA ARG A 64 -48.89 -27.34 13.06
C ARG A 64 -47.38 -27.33 12.73
N PRO A 65 -46.83 -26.29 12.09
CA PRO A 65 -45.41 -26.28 11.74
C PRO A 65 -44.59 -26.34 13.03
N LEU A 66 -43.99 -27.51 13.29
CA LEU A 66 -43.04 -27.69 14.38
C LEU A 66 -41.88 -26.75 14.10
N LYS A 67 -41.70 -25.76 14.99
CA LYS A 67 -40.57 -24.83 14.96
C LYS A 67 -39.31 -25.68 14.93
N ARG A 68 -38.59 -25.73 13.79
CA ARG A 68 -37.36 -26.53 13.63
C ARG A 68 -36.38 -26.13 14.72
N VAL A 69 -36.22 -26.97 15.73
CA VAL A 69 -35.20 -26.80 16.77
C VAL A 69 -33.88 -27.06 16.07
N LEU A 70 -33.04 -26.02 15.98
CA LEU A 70 -31.72 -26.13 15.37
C LEU A 70 -30.92 -27.20 16.13
N SER A 71 -30.29 -28.10 15.38
CA SER A 71 -29.40 -29.10 15.97
C SER A 71 -28.27 -28.39 16.74
N PRO A 72 -27.77 -28.93 17.87
CA PRO A 72 -26.63 -28.36 18.58
C PRO A 72 -25.40 -28.08 17.70
N LYS A 73 -25.25 -28.82 16.58
CA LYS A 73 -24.21 -28.58 15.56
C LYS A 73 -24.51 -27.34 14.69
N GLU A 74 -25.78 -27.11 14.33
CA GLU A 74 -26.22 -25.94 13.56
C GLU A 74 -26.13 -24.65 14.39
N VAL A 75 -26.46 -24.72 15.69
CA VAL A 75 -26.29 -23.59 16.63
C VAL A 75 -24.82 -23.22 16.79
N LYS A 76 -23.94 -24.21 16.97
CA LYS A 76 -22.47 -23.98 17.03
C LYS A 76 -21.93 -23.36 15.74
N HIS A 77 -22.41 -23.81 14.58
CA HIS A 77 -22.01 -23.25 13.30
C HIS A 77 -22.42 -21.78 13.16
N LYS A 78 -23.66 -21.42 13.51
CA LYS A 78 -24.12 -20.02 13.51
C LYS A 78 -23.30 -19.14 14.44
N ASN A 79 -23.04 -19.60 15.66
CA ASN A 79 -22.22 -18.87 16.63
C ASN A 79 -20.79 -18.66 16.09
N ASN A 80 -20.21 -19.67 15.44
CA ASN A 80 -18.88 -19.54 14.82
C ASN A 80 -18.87 -18.54 13.65
N LEU A 81 -19.94 -18.47 12.86
CA LEU A 81 -20.08 -17.46 11.80
C LEU A 81 -20.19 -16.06 12.38
N GLU A 82 -20.98 -15.86 13.44
CA GLU A 82 -21.07 -14.58 14.13
C GLU A 82 -19.71 -14.14 14.67
N LEU A 83 -18.98 -15.04 15.35
CA LEU A 83 -17.60 -14.80 15.80
C LEU A 83 -16.64 -14.46 14.65
N PHE A 84 -16.83 -15.08 13.49
CA PHE A 84 -16.02 -14.78 12.31
C PHE A 84 -16.32 -13.38 11.76
N THR A 85 -17.60 -12.99 11.70
CA THR A 85 -17.99 -11.64 11.24
C THR A 85 -17.49 -10.56 12.19
N THR A 86 -17.53 -10.78 13.51
CA THR A 86 -17.00 -9.83 14.48
C THR A 86 -15.48 -9.73 14.38
N ALA A 87 -14.77 -10.84 14.18
CA ALA A 87 -13.33 -10.84 13.96
C ALA A 87 -12.92 -10.04 12.71
N ILE A 88 -13.70 -10.10 11.62
CA ILE A 88 -13.47 -9.28 10.42
C ILE A 88 -13.69 -7.79 10.72
N LYS A 89 -14.75 -7.42 11.44
CA LYS A 89 -15.00 -6.03 11.83
C LYS A 89 -13.83 -5.46 12.65
N LEU A 90 -13.39 -6.19 13.66
CA LEU A 90 -12.23 -5.82 14.49
C LEU A 90 -10.93 -5.66 13.68
N LEU A 91 -10.78 -6.41 12.59
CA LEU A 91 -9.63 -6.28 11.68
C LEU A 91 -9.69 -4.98 10.85
N GLY A 92 -10.90 -4.52 10.51
CA GLY A 92 -11.14 -3.22 9.87
C GLY A 92 -10.87 -2.06 10.82
N ASP A 93 -11.29 -2.20 12.09
CA ASP A 93 -11.11 -1.18 13.14
C ASP A 93 -9.66 -1.06 13.65
N GLY A 94 -8.71 -1.79 13.06
CA GLY A 94 -7.29 -1.76 13.45
C GLY A 94 -6.93 -2.55 14.71
N THR A 95 -7.91 -3.13 15.42
CA THR A 95 -7.70 -3.92 16.66
C THR A 95 -7.22 -5.36 16.40
N THR A 96 -6.07 -5.46 15.74
CA THR A 96 -5.51 -6.72 15.21
C THR A 96 -5.26 -7.78 16.29
N SER A 97 -4.92 -7.39 17.51
CA SER A 97 -4.67 -8.33 18.62
C SER A 97 -5.93 -9.08 19.06
N LYS A 98 -7.08 -8.39 19.17
CA LYS A 98 -8.36 -9.02 19.53
C LYS A 98 -8.84 -9.93 18.40
N ALA A 99 -8.72 -9.47 17.15
CA ALA A 99 -9.07 -10.27 15.97
C ALA A 99 -8.24 -11.57 15.90
N LYS A 100 -6.93 -11.52 16.20
CA LYS A 100 -6.05 -12.69 16.23
C LYS A 100 -6.56 -13.78 17.17
N HIS A 101 -6.94 -13.44 18.40
CA HIS A 101 -7.45 -14.41 19.37
C HIS A 101 -8.77 -15.07 18.91
N LEU A 102 -9.67 -14.31 18.27
CA LEU A 102 -10.91 -14.86 17.71
C LEU A 102 -10.63 -15.81 16.54
N PHE A 103 -9.70 -15.45 15.64
CA PHE A 103 -9.31 -16.34 14.54
C PHE A 103 -8.57 -17.59 15.02
N GLU A 104 -7.79 -17.52 16.10
CA GLU A 104 -7.17 -18.70 16.74
C GLU A 104 -8.23 -19.66 17.27
N LYS A 105 -9.25 -19.12 17.95
CA LYS A 105 -10.39 -19.92 18.43
C LYS A 105 -11.15 -20.58 17.27
N LEU A 106 -11.35 -19.86 16.17
CA LEU A 106 -12.06 -20.36 14.98
C LEU A 106 -11.25 -21.38 14.17
N ALA A 107 -9.92 -21.25 14.13
CA ALA A 107 -9.02 -22.18 13.44
C ALA A 107 -9.01 -23.59 14.05
N ASN A 108 -9.42 -23.72 15.32
CA ASN A 108 -9.53 -24.98 16.06
C ASN A 108 -10.94 -25.58 16.05
N THR A 109 -11.89 -24.98 15.32
CA THR A 109 -13.27 -25.50 15.25
C THR A 109 -13.38 -26.71 14.30
N ALA A 110 -14.31 -27.62 14.59
CA ALA A 110 -14.53 -28.85 13.81
C ALA A 110 -15.11 -28.62 12.39
N THR A 111 -15.36 -27.37 12.00
CA THR A 111 -15.86 -27.01 10.66
C THR A 111 -14.69 -26.68 9.74
N PRO A 112 -14.31 -27.57 8.80
CA PRO A 112 -13.06 -27.44 8.05
C PRO A 112 -13.00 -26.18 7.18
N ASP A 113 -14.08 -25.84 6.47
CA ASP A 113 -14.14 -24.66 5.59
C ASP A 113 -13.90 -23.34 6.35
N LEU A 114 -14.56 -23.18 7.50
CA LEU A 114 -14.40 -22.00 8.34
C LEU A 114 -13.02 -21.95 9.01
N ALA A 115 -12.47 -23.11 9.39
CA ALA A 115 -11.15 -23.21 10.00
C ALA A 115 -10.05 -22.80 9.01
N GLU A 116 -10.09 -23.27 7.75
CA GLU A 116 -9.12 -22.85 6.73
C GLU A 116 -9.19 -21.34 6.47
N ARG A 117 -10.41 -20.79 6.36
CA ARG A 117 -10.59 -19.35 6.19
C ARG A 117 -10.02 -18.58 7.38
N ALA A 118 -10.29 -19.01 8.61
CA ALA A 118 -9.74 -18.40 9.82
C ALA A 118 -8.20 -18.44 9.84
N ARG A 119 -7.55 -19.51 9.37
CA ARG A 119 -6.08 -19.61 9.29
C ARG A 119 -5.46 -18.59 8.33
N VAL A 120 -6.13 -18.28 7.23
CA VAL A 120 -5.69 -17.21 6.31
C VAL A 120 -5.71 -15.85 7.01
N TYR A 121 -6.82 -15.50 7.67
CA TYR A 121 -6.91 -14.23 8.42
C TYR A 121 -5.96 -14.17 9.61
N LEU A 122 -5.74 -15.29 10.29
CA LEU A 122 -4.76 -15.43 11.35
C LEU A 122 -3.33 -15.20 10.85
N SER A 123 -3.00 -15.66 9.64
CA SER A 123 -1.70 -15.38 9.00
C SER A 123 -1.55 -13.89 8.68
N ILE A 124 -2.61 -13.21 8.24
CA ILE A 124 -2.62 -11.76 8.04
C ILE A 124 -2.44 -11.02 9.37
N CYS A 125 -3.14 -11.44 10.43
CA CYS A 125 -3.01 -10.85 11.77
C CYS A 125 -1.60 -11.05 12.32
N LYS A 126 -1.02 -12.24 12.15
CA LYS A 126 0.37 -12.53 12.52
C LYS A 126 1.35 -11.65 11.76
N LYS A 127 1.20 -11.49 10.44
CA LYS A 127 2.06 -10.58 9.66
C LYS A 127 1.91 -9.12 10.10
N LYS A 128 0.70 -8.66 10.38
CA LYS A 128 0.44 -7.29 10.87
C LYS A 128 1.01 -7.05 12.26
N THR A 129 0.91 -8.03 13.17
CA THR A 129 1.46 -7.94 14.54
C THR A 129 2.96 -8.17 14.60
N ALA A 130 3.52 -8.95 13.67
CA ALA A 130 4.95 -9.19 13.55
C ALA A 130 5.69 -8.11 12.75
N ARG A 131 5.00 -7.13 12.15
CA ARG A 131 5.67 -5.89 11.73
C ARG A 131 6.17 -5.25 13.03
N PRO A 132 7.49 -5.22 13.28
CA PRO A 132 8.00 -4.56 14.46
C PRO A 132 7.46 -3.13 14.44
N ARG A 133 6.92 -2.67 15.57
CA ARG A 133 6.85 -1.22 15.76
C ARG A 133 8.29 -0.76 15.63
N VAL A 134 8.55 0.07 14.62
CA VAL A 134 9.87 0.67 14.49
C VAL A 134 9.96 1.61 15.68
N ASP A 135 10.71 1.21 16.69
CA ASP A 135 10.95 2.04 17.87
C ASP A 135 11.89 3.16 17.43
N LEU A 136 11.32 4.26 16.94
CA LEU A 136 12.08 5.44 16.54
C LEU A 136 12.60 6.12 17.81
N LYS A 137 13.91 6.04 18.02
CA LYS A 137 14.56 6.63 19.20
C LYS A 137 15.65 7.61 18.80
N THR A 138 16.34 7.32 17.71
CA THR A 138 17.46 8.15 17.24
C THR A 138 17.00 9.14 16.19
N VAL A 139 17.74 10.24 16.08
CA VAL A 139 17.54 11.26 15.04
C VAL A 139 17.55 10.61 13.65
N GLU A 140 18.47 9.66 13.44
CA GLU A 140 18.61 8.90 12.20
C GLU A 140 17.39 8.01 11.92
N ASP A 141 16.76 7.41 12.93
CA ASP A 141 15.55 6.59 12.73
C ASP A 141 14.40 7.45 12.20
N PHE A 142 14.20 8.63 12.79
CA PHE A 142 13.18 9.58 12.35
C PHE A 142 13.49 10.11 10.95
N TYR A 143 14.74 10.49 10.69
CA TYR A 143 15.19 10.91 9.37
C TYR A 143 14.95 9.84 8.30
N ASN A 144 15.41 8.61 8.53
CA ASN A 144 15.27 7.50 7.58
C ASN A 144 13.80 7.18 7.27
N ASN A 145 12.92 7.29 8.28
CA ASN A 145 11.48 7.11 8.05
C ASN A 145 10.85 8.28 7.30
N GLY A 146 11.28 9.51 7.57
CA GLY A 146 10.88 10.69 6.82
C GLY A 146 11.24 10.55 5.33
N ILE A 147 12.50 10.21 5.03
CA ILE A 147 12.96 9.99 3.65
C ILE A 147 12.21 8.84 2.97
N ARG A 148 11.96 7.73 3.69
CA ARG A 148 11.17 6.62 3.16
C ARG A 148 9.77 7.10 2.71
N LEU A 149 9.09 7.89 3.54
CA LEU A 149 7.75 8.40 3.22
C LEU A 149 7.78 9.44 2.09
N ALA A 150 8.79 10.31 2.05
CA ALA A 150 8.98 11.25 0.94
C ALA A 150 9.14 10.49 -0.39
N ASN A 151 9.94 9.42 -0.40
CA ASN A 151 10.10 8.55 -1.57
C ASN A 151 8.83 7.77 -1.93
N GLU A 152 7.94 7.52 -0.98
CA GLU A 152 6.61 6.94 -1.21
C GLU A 152 5.59 7.98 -1.73
N GLY A 153 5.96 9.27 -1.76
CA GLY A 153 5.10 10.39 -2.16
C GLY A 153 4.23 10.95 -1.04
N ASP A 154 4.38 10.47 0.20
CA ASP A 154 3.69 10.97 1.38
C ASP A 154 4.47 12.12 2.03
N ALA A 155 4.45 13.29 1.39
CA ALA A 155 5.12 14.49 1.91
C ALA A 155 4.61 14.94 3.30
N PRO A 156 3.29 14.94 3.60
CA PRO A 156 2.80 15.25 4.94
C PRO A 156 3.29 14.27 6.01
N GLY A 157 3.29 12.97 5.70
CA GLY A 157 3.84 11.94 6.57
C GLY A 157 5.34 12.13 6.81
N ALA A 158 6.10 12.39 5.76
CA ALA A 158 7.54 12.66 5.83
C ALA A 158 7.86 13.84 6.76
N MET A 159 7.12 14.94 6.61
CA MET A 159 7.29 16.16 7.39
C MET A 159 7.17 15.90 8.89
N ASN A 160 6.20 15.09 9.31
CA ASN A 160 6.02 14.76 10.73
C ASN A 160 7.28 14.09 11.32
N TYR A 161 7.87 13.11 10.63
CA TYR A 161 9.06 12.44 11.13
C TYR A 161 10.31 13.33 11.05
N LEU A 162 10.47 14.12 9.99
CA LEU A 162 11.62 15.02 9.85
C LEU A 162 11.61 16.14 10.91
N LEU A 163 10.43 16.70 11.23
CA LEU A 163 10.31 17.70 12.29
C LEU A 163 10.57 17.12 13.68
N GLU A 164 10.14 15.88 13.96
CA GLU A 164 10.53 15.19 15.20
C GLU A 164 12.05 14.97 15.28
N ALA A 165 12.69 14.64 14.15
CA ALA A 165 14.15 14.52 14.10
C ALA A 165 14.85 15.84 14.44
N LEU A 166 14.35 16.98 13.95
CA LEU A 166 14.86 18.31 14.30
C LEU A 166 14.64 18.70 15.77
N LYS A 167 13.58 18.20 16.41
CA LYS A 167 13.37 18.40 17.85
C LYS A 167 14.42 17.68 18.68
N LEU A 168 14.89 16.52 18.20
CA LEU A 168 15.93 15.74 18.86
C LEU A 168 17.32 16.33 18.65
N ASP A 169 17.63 16.77 17.43
CA ASP A 169 18.87 17.50 17.13
C ASP A 169 18.62 18.70 16.18
N PRO A 170 18.60 19.93 16.72
CA PRO A 170 18.38 21.14 15.94
C PRO A 170 19.63 21.63 15.19
N LYS A 171 20.74 20.88 15.19
CA LYS A 171 21.98 21.24 14.48
C LYS A 171 22.27 20.36 13.27
N CYS A 172 21.34 19.48 12.90
CA CYS A 172 21.48 18.59 11.75
C CYS A 172 21.11 19.30 10.44
N ASP A 173 22.13 19.76 9.70
CA ASP A 173 21.95 20.44 8.42
C ASP A 173 21.24 19.58 7.37
N TYR A 174 21.54 18.28 7.33
CA TYR A 174 20.95 17.34 6.38
C TYR A 174 19.44 17.11 6.60
N ILE A 175 18.94 17.30 7.83
CA ILE A 175 17.50 17.17 8.14
C ILE A 175 16.78 18.44 7.73
N TYR A 176 17.35 19.61 8.02
CA TYR A 176 16.84 20.88 7.51
C TYR A 176 16.77 20.88 5.97
N TYR A 177 17.80 20.34 5.32
CA TYR A 177 17.80 20.19 3.86
C TYR A 177 16.67 19.28 3.38
N ALA A 178 16.46 18.12 4.01
CA ALA A 178 15.37 17.21 3.65
C ALA A 178 13.97 17.81 3.88
N VAL A 179 13.80 18.63 4.92
CA VAL A 179 12.56 19.38 5.14
C VAL A 179 12.36 20.41 4.02
N ALA A 180 13.42 21.12 3.62
CA ALA A 180 13.36 22.08 2.54
C ALA A 180 12.97 21.45 1.20
N THR A 181 13.57 20.31 0.83
CA THR A 181 13.21 19.58 -0.40
C THR A 181 11.78 19.06 -0.33
N THR A 182 11.33 18.55 0.83
CA THR A 182 9.94 18.11 1.02
C THR A 182 8.94 19.26 0.82
N HIS A 183 9.27 20.48 1.29
CA HIS A 183 8.47 21.67 1.01
C HIS A 183 8.50 22.08 -0.47
N ALA A 184 9.66 22.00 -1.12
CA ALA A 184 9.82 22.37 -2.52
C ALA A 184 9.03 21.44 -3.46
N VAL A 185 9.05 20.13 -3.21
CA VAL A 185 8.22 19.14 -3.91
C VAL A 185 6.72 19.39 -3.68
N GLY A 186 6.36 19.91 -2.50
CA GLY A 186 5.00 20.37 -2.20
C GLY A 186 4.67 21.76 -2.72
N GLU A 187 5.52 22.37 -3.56
CA GLU A 187 5.41 23.73 -4.12
C GLU A 187 5.25 24.83 -3.05
N ASN A 188 5.67 24.57 -1.82
CA ASN A 188 5.68 25.56 -0.74
C ASN A 188 7.02 26.30 -0.73
N ALA A 189 7.09 27.38 -1.50
CA ALA A 189 8.29 28.20 -1.66
C ALA A 189 8.80 28.78 -0.34
N ASP A 190 7.91 29.35 0.48
CA ASP A 190 8.32 30.02 1.72
C ASP A 190 8.94 29.03 2.72
N GLY A 191 8.30 27.86 2.89
CA GLY A 191 8.85 26.80 3.74
C GLY A 191 10.17 26.25 3.20
N ALA A 192 10.26 26.01 1.89
CA ALA A 192 11.48 25.52 1.26
C ALA A 192 12.66 26.47 1.49
N LEU A 193 12.46 27.77 1.27
CA LEU A 193 13.49 28.79 1.44
C LEU A 193 13.92 28.94 2.91
N GLU A 194 12.97 28.98 3.85
CA GLU A 194 13.28 29.13 5.27
C GLU A 194 14.18 27.99 5.77
N TYR A 195 13.82 26.75 5.45
CA TYR A 195 14.56 25.58 5.90
C TYR A 195 15.87 25.38 5.14
N LEU A 196 15.91 25.73 3.85
CA LEU A 196 17.16 25.70 3.07
C LEU A 196 18.16 26.72 3.62
N GLN A 197 17.69 27.91 4.00
CA GLN A 197 18.55 28.93 4.60
C GLN A 197 19.18 28.42 5.90
N LYS A 198 18.40 27.80 6.78
CA LYS A 198 18.90 27.17 8.01
C LYS A 198 19.93 26.07 7.70
N ALA A 199 19.67 25.21 6.72
CA ALA A 199 20.61 24.17 6.31
C ALA A 199 21.94 24.75 5.82
N ILE A 200 21.91 25.85 5.07
CA ILE A 200 23.10 26.53 4.53
C ILE A 200 23.87 27.27 5.65
N GLN A 201 23.17 27.88 6.60
CA GLN A 201 23.80 28.53 7.76
C GLN A 201 24.58 27.53 8.62
N ILE A 202 24.06 26.33 8.81
CA ILE A 202 24.75 25.27 9.56
C ILE A 202 25.90 24.69 8.72
N ASN A 203 25.65 24.42 7.43
CA ASN A 203 26.65 23.87 6.53
C ASN A 203 26.52 24.47 5.12
N GLY A 204 27.45 25.37 4.79
CA GLY A 204 27.46 26.07 3.50
C GLY A 204 27.59 25.17 2.27
N LYS A 205 27.99 23.90 2.41
CA LYS A 205 28.01 22.94 1.29
C LYS A 205 26.62 22.65 0.73
N ASN A 206 25.57 22.83 1.53
CA ASN A 206 24.18 22.63 1.09
C ASN A 206 23.78 23.57 -0.05
N ARG A 207 24.45 24.72 -0.19
CA ARG A 207 24.33 25.60 -1.35
C ARG A 207 24.66 24.90 -2.66
N ILE A 208 25.78 24.17 -2.69
CA ILE A 208 26.26 23.47 -3.90
C ILE A 208 25.34 22.29 -4.21
N LEU A 209 24.74 21.68 -3.18
CA LEU A 209 23.76 20.62 -3.33
C LEU A 209 22.47 21.16 -3.96
N ALA A 210 21.90 22.24 -3.39
CA ALA A 210 20.67 22.87 -3.87
C ALA A 210 20.78 23.40 -5.31
N GLN A 211 21.94 23.88 -5.74
CA GLN A 211 22.18 24.30 -7.14
C GLN A 211 21.96 23.17 -8.17
N LYS A 212 22.08 21.91 -7.77
CA LYS A 212 22.01 20.75 -8.67
C LYS A 212 20.79 19.87 -8.43
N ASP A 213 20.00 20.22 -7.42
CA ASP A 213 18.90 19.39 -6.96
C ASP A 213 17.62 19.76 -7.74
N PRO A 214 17.04 18.83 -8.52
CA PRO A 214 15.84 19.08 -9.29
C PRO A 214 14.62 19.42 -8.43
N ASP A 215 14.63 19.04 -7.13
CA ASP A 215 13.51 19.34 -6.23
C ASP A 215 13.29 20.85 -6.06
N PHE A 216 14.32 21.67 -6.30
CA PHE A 216 14.24 23.13 -6.23
C PHE A 216 14.03 23.82 -7.59
N PHE A 217 13.84 23.09 -8.69
CA PHE A 217 13.68 23.72 -10.02
C PHE A 217 12.51 24.70 -10.09
N PHE A 218 11.44 24.46 -9.32
CA PHE A 218 10.31 25.39 -9.22
C PHE A 218 10.71 26.75 -8.62
N LEU A 219 11.80 26.83 -7.85
CA LEU A 219 12.29 28.04 -7.20
C LEU A 219 13.39 28.76 -7.98
N GLU A 220 13.82 28.25 -9.13
CA GLU A 220 14.92 28.86 -9.90
C GLU A 220 14.63 30.30 -10.32
N GLU A 221 13.36 30.63 -10.55
CA GLU A 221 12.94 31.99 -10.90
C GLU A 221 12.71 32.90 -9.67
N ASP A 222 12.74 32.36 -8.45
CA ASP A 222 12.60 33.15 -7.22
C ASP A 222 13.92 33.87 -6.90
N PRO A 223 13.93 35.22 -6.85
CA PRO A 223 15.13 35.98 -6.51
C PRO A 223 15.73 35.59 -5.15
N ARG A 224 14.87 35.23 -4.17
CA ARG A 224 15.30 34.83 -2.82
C ARG A 224 16.09 33.53 -2.86
N PHE A 225 15.71 32.60 -3.74
CA PHE A 225 16.45 31.35 -3.95
C PHE A 225 17.81 31.64 -4.58
N THR A 226 17.84 32.49 -5.61
CA THR A 226 19.08 32.87 -6.30
C THR A 226 20.07 33.56 -5.35
N GLU A 227 19.61 34.51 -4.54
CA GLU A 227 20.43 35.19 -3.52
C GLU A 227 21.00 34.21 -2.49
N LEU A 228 20.19 33.25 -2.04
CA LEU A 228 20.63 32.23 -1.10
C LEU A 228 21.73 31.32 -1.70
N LEU A 229 21.65 31.06 -3.01
CA LEU A 229 22.60 30.24 -3.75
C LEU A 229 23.86 30.99 -4.20
N TYR A 230 23.77 32.29 -4.44
CA TYR A 230 24.84 33.13 -4.97
C TYR A 230 24.82 34.48 -4.22
N PRO A 231 25.25 34.50 -2.95
CA PRO A 231 25.29 35.76 -2.21
C PRO A 231 26.26 36.72 -2.90
N GLU A 232 25.84 37.97 -3.10
CA GLU A 232 26.74 38.99 -3.64
C GLU A 232 27.93 39.16 -2.69
N PRO A 233 29.15 39.32 -3.22
CA PRO A 233 30.30 39.66 -2.39
C PRO A 233 30.02 41.00 -1.70
N PRO A 234 30.40 41.19 -0.42
CA PRO A 234 30.24 42.46 0.25
C PRO A 234 30.93 43.56 -0.58
N THR A 235 30.15 44.55 -0.98
CA THR A 235 30.67 45.77 -1.61
C THR A 235 31.24 46.65 -0.50
N ASP A 236 32.57 46.56 -0.33
CA ASP A 236 33.34 47.49 0.50
C ASP A 236 33.42 48.89 -0.14
#